data_AF-A0A1F4VM96-F1
#
_entry.id   AF-A0A1F4VM96-F1
#
_cell.length_a   1.000
_cell.length_b   1.000
_cell.length_c   1.000
_cell.angle_alpha   90.00
_cell.angle_beta   90.00
_cell.angle_gamma   90.00
#
_symmetry.space_group_name_H-M   'P 1'
#
loop_
_entity.id
_entity.type
_entity.pdbx_description
1 polymer ?
#
loop_
_entity_poly.entity_id
_entity_poly.type
_entity_poly.pdbx_seq_one_letter_code
_entity_poly.pdbx_strand_id
1 'polypeptide(L)'
;MKVGINVVSIFLWILIPHWGMEIATWIAKKAGFDGIQALPVRGVRAGMRLSLPILSAEGPWNATTFQRHLNGLPGEAGGPTKWQDVILFPDPWGCDQNLNQLAFNRQSVGFQRIRHSFDWNFPFKQVVEIHKGMGLTLEQILNLVSKGRLTLVLDTAHCRQPEVLRELGTTYQIIESLLPSISMVHLQGLNKGEWQNLLAHGTGFLSSVLRELKRKGYQGPIVLEFNPFWFGPGYLINPVPTLRRLREAVQREAGRLVA
;
A
#
# COMPACT_ATOMS: atom_id res chain seq x y z
N MET A 1 3.47 -8.15 -14.80
CA MET A 1 3.18 -7.18 -13.73
C MET A 1 2.01 -7.60 -12.83
N LYS A 2 2.24 -8.05 -11.58
CA LYS A 2 1.17 -8.42 -10.64
C LYS A 2 0.32 -7.20 -10.22
N VAL A 3 -0.97 -7.38 -9.99
CA VAL A 3 -1.88 -6.36 -9.44
C VAL A 3 -2.45 -6.87 -8.11
N GLY A 4 -2.07 -6.21 -7.03
CA GLY A 4 -2.55 -6.48 -5.67
C GLY A 4 -3.51 -5.40 -5.18
N ILE A 5 -3.98 -5.58 -3.96
CA ILE A 5 -4.86 -4.62 -3.28
C ILE A 5 -4.50 -4.50 -1.80
N ASN A 6 -4.52 -3.28 -1.28
CA ASN A 6 -4.39 -3.05 0.14
C ASN A 6 -5.67 -3.51 0.85
N VAL A 7 -5.54 -4.29 1.92
CA VAL A 7 -6.69 -4.86 2.65
C VAL A 7 -7.66 -3.79 3.18
N VAL A 8 -7.19 -2.56 3.42
CA VAL A 8 -8.04 -1.42 3.85
C VAL A 8 -8.95 -0.95 2.73
N SER A 9 -8.51 -1.05 1.48
CA SER A 9 -9.31 -0.68 0.32
C SER A 9 -10.56 -1.56 0.17
N ILE A 10 -10.63 -2.71 0.85
CA ILE A 10 -11.72 -3.70 0.79
C ILE A 10 -12.72 -3.55 1.96
N PHE A 11 -12.60 -2.50 2.78
CA PHE A 11 -13.40 -2.31 4.00
C PHE A 11 -14.84 -1.81 3.71
N LEU A 12 -15.94 -2.29 4.32
CA LEU A 12 -16.27 -2.55 5.74
C LEU A 12 -15.86 -3.91 6.37
N TRP A 13 -15.38 -4.90 5.63
CA TRP A 13 -15.34 -6.29 6.14
C TRP A 13 -14.21 -6.61 7.12
N ILE A 14 -13.12 -5.85 7.14
CA ILE A 14 -12.09 -5.97 8.20
C ILE A 14 -12.54 -5.38 9.56
N LEU A 15 -13.78 -4.85 9.66
CA LEU A 15 -14.44 -4.47 10.94
C LEU A 15 -14.96 -5.70 11.69
N ILE A 16 -15.15 -6.82 11.01
CA ILE A 16 -15.71 -8.04 11.61
C ILE A 16 -14.56 -8.84 12.23
N PRO A 17 -14.53 -9.02 13.56
CA PRO A 17 -13.46 -9.75 14.22
C PRO A 17 -13.30 -11.17 13.66
N HIS A 18 -12.06 -11.65 13.60
CA HIS A 18 -11.62 -13.00 13.23
C HIS A 18 -11.85 -13.46 11.78
N TRP A 19 -12.98 -13.16 11.12
CA TRP A 19 -13.30 -13.69 9.78
C TRP A 19 -13.20 -12.65 8.66
N GLY A 20 -13.17 -11.36 9.01
CA GLY A 20 -13.15 -10.26 8.06
C GLY A 20 -12.02 -10.32 7.03
N MET A 21 -10.85 -10.84 7.43
CA MET A 21 -9.69 -10.97 6.55
C MET A 21 -9.84 -12.13 5.54
N GLU A 22 -10.43 -13.25 5.95
CA GLU A 22 -10.70 -14.37 5.02
C GLU A 22 -11.71 -13.94 3.96
N ILE A 23 -12.77 -13.22 4.38
CA ILE A 23 -13.76 -12.63 3.47
C ILE A 23 -13.10 -11.60 2.54
N ALA A 24 -12.29 -10.68 3.07
CA ALA A 24 -11.62 -9.65 2.27
C ALA A 24 -10.69 -10.27 1.20
N THR A 25 -9.89 -11.28 1.58
CA THR A 25 -9.03 -11.98 0.62
C THR A 25 -9.81 -12.82 -0.37
N TRP A 26 -10.94 -13.42 0.03
CA TRP A 26 -11.84 -14.13 -0.88
C TRP A 26 -12.49 -13.17 -1.90
N ILE A 27 -12.97 -12.01 -1.45
CA ILE A 27 -13.51 -10.94 -2.30
C ILE A 27 -12.45 -10.49 -3.31
N ALA A 28 -11.22 -10.21 -2.86
CA ALA A 28 -10.11 -9.84 -3.72
C ALA A 28 -9.81 -10.92 -4.77
N LYS A 29 -9.79 -12.20 -4.36
CA LYS A 29 -9.63 -13.33 -5.27
C LYS A 29 -10.72 -13.38 -6.32
N LYS A 30 -11.99 -13.19 -5.93
CA LYS A 30 -13.15 -13.15 -6.85
C LYS A 30 -13.11 -11.96 -7.81
N ALA A 31 -12.48 -10.86 -7.43
CA ALA A 31 -12.20 -9.71 -8.29
C ALA A 31 -10.96 -9.91 -9.19
N GLY A 32 -10.19 -10.99 -8.98
CA GLY A 32 -9.05 -11.39 -9.82
C GLY A 32 -7.69 -10.86 -9.38
N PHE A 33 -7.55 -10.25 -8.19
CA PHE A 33 -6.25 -9.77 -7.71
C PHE A 33 -5.23 -10.90 -7.53
N ASP A 34 -3.95 -10.58 -7.73
CA ASP A 34 -2.85 -11.54 -7.63
C ASP A 34 -2.33 -11.73 -6.19
N GLY A 35 -2.70 -10.83 -5.28
CA GLY A 35 -2.24 -10.84 -3.90
C GLY A 35 -2.71 -9.62 -3.10
N ILE A 36 -2.34 -9.57 -1.82
CA ILE A 36 -2.70 -8.47 -0.92
C ILE A 36 -1.46 -7.78 -0.33
N GLN A 37 -1.61 -6.50 0.01
CA GLN A 37 -0.76 -5.85 1.01
C GLN A 37 -1.43 -6.01 2.36
N ALA A 38 -0.76 -6.72 3.27
CA ALA A 38 -1.22 -6.98 4.61
C ALA A 38 -0.89 -5.81 5.54
N LEU A 39 -1.83 -5.48 6.41
CA LEU A 39 -1.62 -4.54 7.51
C LEU A 39 -1.87 -5.32 8.81
N PRO A 40 -0.84 -5.87 9.48
CA PRO A 40 -1.00 -6.75 10.64
C PRO A 40 -1.70 -6.07 11.81
N VAL A 41 -1.55 -4.75 11.93
CA VAL A 41 -2.37 -3.97 12.87
C VAL A 41 -3.85 -4.25 12.66
N ARG A 42 -4.30 -4.42 11.42
CA ARG A 42 -5.70 -4.65 11.08
C ARG A 42 -6.13 -6.12 11.04
N GLY A 43 -5.51 -6.96 11.87
CA GLY A 43 -5.97 -8.32 12.14
C GLY A 43 -5.34 -9.42 11.28
N VAL A 44 -4.36 -9.13 10.42
CA VAL A 44 -3.59 -10.18 9.72
C VAL A 44 -2.60 -10.82 10.70
N ARG A 45 -2.75 -12.12 10.95
CA ARG A 45 -1.90 -12.90 11.87
C ARG A 45 -1.24 -14.08 11.16
N ALA A 46 -0.15 -14.59 11.73
CA ALA A 46 0.43 -15.85 11.27
C ALA A 46 -0.56 -17.01 11.46
N GLY A 47 -0.58 -17.95 10.50
CA GLY A 47 -1.46 -19.12 10.54
C GLY A 47 -2.88 -18.92 9.99
N MET A 48 -3.27 -17.68 9.63
CA MET A 48 -4.53 -17.46 8.92
C MET A 48 -4.53 -18.11 7.53
N ARG A 49 -5.67 -18.66 7.12
CA ARG A 49 -5.86 -19.22 5.78
C ARG A 49 -6.33 -18.12 4.83
N LEU A 50 -5.40 -17.49 4.13
CA LEU A 50 -5.73 -16.43 3.19
C LEU A 50 -6.06 -17.02 1.81
N SER A 51 -7.06 -16.45 1.14
CA SER A 51 -7.43 -16.85 -0.23
C SER A 51 -6.41 -16.40 -1.29
N LEU A 52 -5.57 -15.43 -0.94
CA LEU A 52 -4.52 -14.83 -1.79
C LEU A 52 -3.18 -14.78 -1.04
N PRO A 53 -2.05 -14.80 -1.77
CA PRO A 53 -0.73 -14.61 -1.16
C PRO A 53 -0.54 -13.16 -0.68
N ILE A 54 0.37 -12.99 0.27
CA ILE A 54 0.82 -11.67 0.75
C ILE A 54 1.96 -11.18 -0.15
N LEU A 55 1.77 -10.05 -0.82
CA LEU A 55 2.80 -9.41 -1.67
C LEU A 55 3.73 -8.54 -0.82
N SER A 56 3.13 -7.79 0.09
CA SER A 56 3.82 -6.91 1.04
C SER A 56 3.08 -6.90 2.36
N ALA A 57 3.79 -6.53 3.42
CA ALA A 57 3.17 -6.19 4.68
C ALA A 57 3.83 -4.96 5.26
N GLU A 58 3.02 -4.17 5.94
CA GLU A 58 3.41 -2.87 6.44
C GLU A 58 2.95 -2.75 7.89
N GLY A 59 3.87 -2.29 8.75
CA GLY A 59 3.54 -2.01 10.14
C GLY A 59 2.67 -0.76 10.26
N PRO A 60 1.93 -0.59 11.37
CA PRO A 60 1.14 0.61 11.58
C PRO A 60 2.04 1.85 11.58
N TRP A 61 1.74 2.80 10.68
CA TRP A 61 2.47 4.07 10.60
C TRP A 61 2.05 5.09 11.67
N ASN A 62 0.94 4.87 12.39
CA ASN A 62 0.34 5.88 13.27
C ASN A 62 -0.26 5.29 14.56
N ALA A 63 0.25 4.16 15.05
CA ALA A 63 -0.35 3.45 16.17
C ALA A 63 -0.51 4.35 17.41
N THR A 64 -1.73 4.48 17.93
CA THR A 64 -2.05 5.31 19.09
C THR A 64 -2.98 4.56 20.03
N THR A 65 -2.98 4.91 21.32
CA THR A 65 -3.87 4.30 22.31
C THR A 65 -5.19 5.08 22.40
N PHE A 66 -6.22 4.45 22.96
CA PHE A 66 -7.53 5.08 23.13
C PHE A 66 -7.48 6.37 23.94
N GLN A 67 -6.69 6.37 25.00
CA GLN A 67 -6.50 7.55 25.83
C GLN A 67 -5.77 8.69 25.10
N ARG A 68 -4.75 8.39 24.28
CA ARG A 68 -4.06 9.42 23.47
C ARG A 68 -5.01 10.00 22.41
N HIS A 69 -5.81 9.16 21.76
CA HIS A 69 -6.81 9.60 20.78
C HIS A 69 -7.87 10.52 21.39
N LEU A 70 -8.41 10.18 22.57
CA LEU A 70 -9.38 11.04 23.28
C LEU A 70 -8.79 12.40 23.68
N ASN A 71 -7.50 12.44 24.01
CA ASN A 71 -6.81 13.67 24.40
C ASN A 71 -6.41 14.55 23.20
N GLY A 72 -6.86 14.22 21.98
CA GLY A 72 -6.46 14.93 20.75
C GLY A 72 -4.96 14.81 20.46
N LEU A 73 -4.26 13.91 21.15
CA LEU A 73 -2.84 13.71 20.96
C LEU A 73 -2.67 12.85 19.70
N PRO A 74 -1.96 13.35 18.67
CA PRO A 74 -1.55 12.49 17.60
C PRO A 74 -0.79 11.27 18.15
N GLY A 75 -0.84 10.14 17.43
CA GLY A 75 0.25 9.15 17.58
C GLY A 75 1.58 9.86 17.41
N GLU A 76 2.68 9.37 17.96
CA GLU A 76 3.99 9.90 17.54
C GLU A 76 4.26 9.48 16.09
N ALA A 77 4.92 10.35 15.31
CA ALA A 77 5.06 10.26 13.85
C ALA A 77 3.99 9.39 13.12
N GLY A 78 2.73 9.83 12.98
CA GLY A 78 2.07 10.57 14.06
C GLY A 78 0.74 11.30 13.87
N GLY A 79 -0.36 10.57 13.63
CA GLY A 79 -1.75 10.91 14.05
C GLY A 79 -2.74 11.37 12.96
N PRO A 80 -4.07 11.27 13.18
CA PRO A 80 -4.82 10.17 13.79
C PRO A 80 -5.07 9.06 12.75
N THR A 81 -4.57 7.84 12.97
CA THR A 81 -5.27 6.64 12.46
C THR A 81 -6.63 6.65 13.14
N LYS A 82 -7.69 6.55 12.35
CA LYS A 82 -9.05 6.91 12.74
C LYS A 82 -9.44 6.26 14.09
N TRP A 83 -10.39 6.83 14.83
CA TRP A 83 -10.85 6.25 16.11
C TRP A 83 -11.16 4.74 16.02
N GLN A 84 -11.55 4.26 14.84
CA GLN A 84 -11.78 2.83 14.59
C GLN A 84 -10.49 2.00 14.77
N ASP A 85 -9.33 2.49 14.34
CA ASP A 85 -8.07 1.76 14.42
C ASP A 85 -7.64 1.57 15.87
N VAL A 86 -7.95 2.53 16.72
CA VAL A 86 -7.72 2.51 18.16
C VAL A 86 -8.61 1.48 18.87
N ILE A 87 -9.89 1.39 18.48
CA ILE A 87 -10.86 0.47 19.10
C ILE A 87 -10.64 -0.96 18.60
N LEU A 88 -10.35 -1.12 17.31
CA LEU A 88 -10.28 -2.43 16.67
C LEU A 88 -8.88 -3.06 16.81
N PHE A 89 -7.83 -2.23 16.99
CA PHE A 89 -6.44 -2.67 16.96
C PHE A 89 -5.59 -1.98 18.06
N PRO A 90 -5.92 -2.22 19.35
CA PRO A 90 -5.40 -1.43 20.48
C PRO A 90 -3.95 -1.71 20.90
N ASP A 91 -3.29 -2.74 20.36
CA ASP A 91 -1.95 -3.17 20.77
C ASP A 91 -0.93 -3.10 19.61
N PRO A 92 -0.14 -2.01 19.50
CA PRO A 92 0.92 -1.87 18.50
C PRO A 92 2.03 -2.93 18.63
N TRP A 93 2.30 -3.44 19.84
CA TRP A 93 3.39 -4.38 20.09
C TRP A 93 3.05 -5.77 19.55
N GLY A 94 1.80 -6.21 19.73
CA GLY A 94 1.26 -7.39 19.06
C GLY A 94 1.31 -7.29 17.53
N CYS A 95 1.26 -6.08 16.96
CA CYS A 95 1.33 -5.88 15.50
C CYS A 95 2.71 -6.19 14.94
N ASP A 96 3.77 -5.71 15.59
CA ASP A 96 5.14 -5.99 15.18
C ASP A 96 5.50 -7.47 15.37
N GLN A 97 5.00 -8.08 16.45
CA GLN A 97 5.10 -9.53 16.64
C GLN A 97 4.38 -10.30 15.52
N ASN A 98 3.15 -9.91 15.16
CA ASN A 98 2.43 -10.53 14.05
C ASN A 98 3.15 -10.33 12.71
N LEU A 99 3.71 -9.13 12.45
CA LEU A 99 4.47 -8.84 11.23
C LEU A 99 5.74 -9.70 11.14
N ASN A 100 6.45 -9.88 12.26
CA ASN A 100 7.59 -10.79 12.34
C ASN A 100 7.17 -12.24 12.12
N GLN A 101 6.03 -12.66 12.70
CA GLN A 101 5.50 -14.01 12.53
C GLN A 101 5.00 -14.29 11.11
N LEU A 102 4.49 -13.27 10.40
CA LEU A 102 4.07 -13.40 9.01
C LEU A 102 5.23 -13.78 8.09
N ALA A 103 6.47 -13.44 8.43
CA ALA A 103 7.64 -13.90 7.69
C ALA A 103 7.84 -15.42 7.72
N PHE A 104 7.25 -16.10 8.72
CA PHE A 104 7.28 -17.55 8.86
C PHE A 104 6.01 -18.24 8.32
N ASN A 105 5.04 -17.48 7.78
CA ASN A 105 3.86 -18.06 7.14
C ASN A 105 4.22 -18.56 5.72
N ARG A 106 3.84 -19.80 5.39
CA ARG A 106 4.09 -20.41 4.07
C ARG A 106 3.45 -19.64 2.91
N GLN A 107 2.40 -18.85 3.17
CA GLN A 107 1.77 -17.96 2.17
C GLN A 107 2.50 -16.62 1.98
N SER A 108 3.57 -16.38 2.75
CA SER A 108 4.40 -15.16 2.73
C SER A 108 5.76 -15.37 2.08
N VAL A 109 6.00 -16.46 1.35
CA VAL A 109 7.31 -16.69 0.69
C VAL A 109 7.59 -15.54 -0.29
N GLY A 110 8.58 -14.71 0.05
CA GLY A 110 9.00 -13.56 -0.76
C GLY A 110 8.20 -12.27 -0.57
N PHE A 111 7.39 -12.15 0.50
CA PHE A 111 6.71 -10.88 0.80
C PHE A 111 7.71 -9.78 1.21
N GLN A 112 7.38 -8.53 0.90
CA GLN A 112 8.21 -7.38 1.26
C GLN A 112 7.69 -6.70 2.53
N ARG A 113 8.55 -6.57 3.56
CA ARG A 113 8.23 -5.74 4.74
C ARG A 113 8.54 -4.28 4.43
N ILE A 114 7.48 -3.49 4.25
CA ILE A 114 7.57 -2.06 3.96
C ILE A 114 7.75 -1.28 5.27
N ARG A 115 8.67 -0.33 5.27
CA ARG A 115 8.95 0.59 6.37
C ARG A 115 8.67 2.03 5.95
N HIS A 116 8.33 2.88 6.93
CA HIS A 116 8.19 4.33 6.75
C HIS A 116 9.41 5.11 7.29
N SER A 117 10.48 4.43 7.61
CA SER A 117 11.74 5.08 7.97
C SER A 117 12.90 4.17 7.60
N PHE A 118 14.04 4.80 7.32
CA PHE A 118 15.28 4.09 7.11
C PHE A 118 16.08 4.06 8.41
N ASP A 119 16.38 2.87 8.90
CA ASP A 119 17.29 2.69 10.04
C ASP A 119 18.73 2.54 9.55
N TRP A 120 19.58 3.53 9.84
CA TRP A 120 20.99 3.56 9.45
C TRP A 120 21.83 2.43 10.03
N ASN A 121 21.42 1.89 11.18
CA ASN A 121 22.12 0.82 11.88
C ASN A 121 21.61 -0.57 11.49
N PHE A 122 20.54 -0.65 10.72
CA PHE A 122 20.00 -1.94 10.28
C PHE A 122 20.96 -2.59 9.27
N PRO A 123 21.43 -3.83 9.53
CA PRO A 123 22.49 -4.45 8.73
C PRO A 123 21.98 -5.01 7.40
N PHE A 124 20.67 -5.14 7.22
CA PHE A 124 20.06 -5.71 6.01
C PHE A 124 19.45 -4.64 5.12
N LYS A 125 19.26 -5.00 3.84
CA LYS A 125 18.54 -4.19 2.88
C LYS A 125 17.11 -3.91 3.35
N GLN A 126 16.71 -2.65 3.34
CA GLN A 126 15.37 -2.21 3.74
C GLN A 126 14.51 -1.88 2.52
N VAL A 127 13.21 -2.17 2.61
CA VAL A 127 12.19 -1.71 1.66
C VAL A 127 11.45 -0.56 2.32
N VAL A 128 11.58 0.66 1.77
CA VAL A 128 11.05 1.88 2.37
C VAL A 128 10.09 2.56 1.42
N GLU A 129 8.93 2.97 1.93
CA GLU A 129 7.99 3.77 1.17
C GLU A 129 8.44 5.23 1.08
N ILE A 130 8.27 5.84 -0.10
CA ILE A 130 8.53 7.26 -0.30
C ILE A 130 7.39 8.08 0.34
N HIS A 131 7.69 8.85 1.39
CA HIS A 131 6.74 9.78 2.03
C HIS A 131 7.45 10.95 2.72
N LYS A 132 6.67 11.96 3.17
CA LYS A 132 7.20 13.21 3.75
C LYS A 132 8.11 13.04 4.97
N GLY A 133 7.95 11.98 5.75
CA GLY A 133 8.71 11.72 6.97
C GLY A 133 9.92 10.81 6.76
N MET A 134 10.24 10.45 5.51
CA MET A 134 11.40 9.59 5.21
C MET A 134 12.73 10.27 5.57
N GLY A 135 12.80 11.61 5.49
CA GLY A 135 13.96 12.39 5.93
C GLY A 135 15.24 12.13 5.11
N LEU A 136 15.10 11.72 3.85
CA LEU A 136 16.22 11.44 2.95
C LEU A 136 16.13 12.28 1.68
N THR A 137 17.25 12.87 1.26
CA THR A 137 17.39 13.57 -0.02
C THR A 137 17.55 12.59 -1.18
N LEU A 138 17.35 13.04 -2.42
CA LEU A 138 17.56 12.22 -3.60
C LEU A 138 18.99 11.63 -3.66
N GLU A 139 20.01 12.42 -3.32
CA GLU A 139 21.41 11.96 -3.29
C GLU A 139 21.62 10.86 -2.24
N GLN A 140 21.06 11.03 -1.05
CA GLN A 140 21.14 10.01 0.00
C GLN A 140 20.45 8.71 -0.43
N ILE A 141 19.30 8.80 -1.08
CA ILE A 141 18.58 7.65 -1.64
C ILE A 141 19.46 6.93 -2.67
N LEU A 142 19.99 7.65 -3.67
CA LEU A 142 20.82 7.06 -4.72
C LEU A 142 22.07 6.37 -4.13
N ASN A 143 22.70 6.97 -3.13
CA ASN A 143 23.84 6.40 -2.41
C ASN A 143 23.46 5.12 -1.62
N LEU A 144 22.28 5.09 -0.98
CA LEU A 144 21.81 3.90 -0.25
C LEU A 144 21.42 2.77 -1.20
N VAL A 145 20.83 3.11 -2.36
CA VAL A 145 20.49 2.17 -3.43
C VAL A 145 21.76 1.57 -4.04
N SER A 146 22.76 2.39 -4.38
CA SER A 146 24.02 1.91 -4.97
C SER A 146 24.80 0.98 -4.04
N LYS A 147 24.69 1.20 -2.72
CA LYS A 147 25.24 0.32 -1.68
C LYS A 147 24.39 -0.94 -1.42
N GLY A 148 23.29 -1.13 -2.15
CA GLY A 148 22.39 -2.26 -1.95
C GLY A 148 21.63 -2.24 -0.61
N ARG A 149 21.62 -1.12 0.10
CA ARG A 149 20.99 -0.99 1.43
C ARG A 149 19.50 -0.64 1.37
N LEU A 150 19.03 -0.14 0.23
CA LEU A 150 17.69 0.39 0.07
C LEU A 150 17.02 -0.10 -1.20
N THR A 151 15.73 -0.39 -1.08
CA THR A 151 14.77 -0.50 -2.18
C THR A 151 13.54 0.32 -1.81
N LEU A 152 12.86 0.86 -2.81
CA LEU A 152 11.77 1.80 -2.61
C LEU A 152 10.42 1.19 -2.94
N VAL A 153 9.39 1.75 -2.29
CA VAL A 153 7.98 1.65 -2.69
C VAL A 153 7.54 3.03 -3.13
N LEU A 154 7.01 3.10 -4.35
CA LEU A 154 6.45 4.33 -4.90
C LEU A 154 4.98 4.44 -4.50
N ASP A 155 4.67 5.23 -3.48
CA ASP A 155 3.30 5.62 -3.21
C ASP A 155 2.94 6.91 -3.97
N THR A 156 1.95 6.81 -4.86
CA THR A 156 1.60 7.90 -5.76
C THR A 156 0.91 9.08 -5.07
N ALA A 157 0.28 8.90 -3.91
CA ALA A 157 -0.27 10.02 -3.15
C ALA A 157 0.82 10.70 -2.31
N HIS A 158 1.69 9.93 -1.67
CA HIS A 158 2.80 10.47 -0.87
C HIS A 158 3.80 11.24 -1.72
N CYS A 159 4.08 10.81 -2.95
CA CYS A 159 4.94 11.53 -3.89
C CYS A 159 4.41 12.90 -4.32
N ARG A 160 3.17 13.25 -3.96
CA ARG A 160 2.55 14.55 -4.25
C ARG A 160 2.53 15.48 -3.02
N GLN A 161 3.08 15.04 -1.89
CA GLN A 161 3.18 15.87 -0.69
C GLN A 161 4.24 16.96 -0.88
N PRO A 162 4.02 18.20 -0.39
CA PRO A 162 4.93 19.33 -0.63
C PRO A 162 6.38 19.07 -0.24
N GLU A 163 6.62 18.35 0.85
CA GLU A 163 7.95 18.00 1.34
C GLU A 163 8.65 17.03 0.39
N VAL A 164 7.93 16.01 -0.10
CA VAL A 164 8.47 15.06 -1.07
C VAL A 164 8.78 15.75 -2.40
N LEU A 165 7.89 16.64 -2.86
CA LEU A 165 8.10 17.43 -4.07
C LEU A 165 9.35 18.32 -3.98
N ARG A 166 9.62 18.87 -2.79
CA ARG A 166 10.80 19.71 -2.54
C ARG A 166 12.09 18.89 -2.58
N GLU A 167 12.10 17.73 -1.94
CA GLU A 167 13.32 16.92 -1.75
C GLU A 167 13.63 16.03 -2.95
N LEU A 168 12.59 15.46 -3.58
CA LEU A 168 12.72 14.42 -4.61
C LEU A 168 12.16 14.85 -5.98
N GLY A 169 11.45 15.97 -6.05
CA GLY A 169 10.77 16.42 -7.25
C GLY A 169 9.41 15.77 -7.48
N THR A 170 8.87 15.98 -8.68
CA THR A 170 7.58 15.43 -9.10
C THR A 170 7.59 13.90 -9.16
N THR A 171 6.41 13.27 -9.09
CA THR A 171 6.28 11.81 -9.27
C THR A 171 6.95 11.31 -10.56
N TYR A 172 6.95 12.09 -11.63
CA TYR A 172 7.63 11.72 -12.89
C TYR A 172 9.15 11.77 -12.77
N GLN A 173 9.70 12.78 -12.08
CA GLN A 173 11.15 12.85 -11.81
C GLN A 173 11.60 11.72 -10.87
N ILE A 174 10.76 11.36 -9.89
CA ILE A 174 10.97 10.20 -9.03
C ILE A 174 11.01 8.92 -9.86
N ILE A 175 10.03 8.69 -10.74
CA ILE A 175 10.03 7.52 -11.64
C ILE A 175 11.28 7.55 -12.52
N GLU A 176 11.61 8.68 -13.13
CA GLU A 176 12.79 8.78 -13.99
C GLU A 176 14.10 8.44 -13.28
N SER A 177 14.28 8.92 -12.05
CA SER A 177 15.55 8.82 -11.32
C SER A 177 15.65 7.53 -10.52
N LEU A 178 14.53 7.00 -10.02
CA LEU A 178 14.52 5.96 -8.99
C LEU A 178 13.87 4.65 -9.44
N LEU A 179 13.29 4.55 -10.65
CA LEU A 179 12.62 3.32 -11.10
C LEU A 179 13.41 2.02 -10.92
N PRO A 180 14.73 1.96 -11.22
CA PRO A 180 15.51 0.74 -11.00
C PRO A 180 15.53 0.26 -9.54
N SER A 181 15.26 1.15 -8.59
CA SER A 181 15.21 0.87 -7.15
C SER A 181 13.80 0.65 -6.60
N ILE A 182 12.76 0.94 -7.39
CA ILE A 182 11.36 0.77 -7.02
C ILE A 182 10.98 -0.70 -7.19
N SER A 183 10.61 -1.36 -6.10
CA SER A 183 10.19 -2.77 -6.13
C SER A 183 8.67 -2.96 -6.15
N MET A 184 7.91 -1.96 -5.73
CA MET A 184 6.46 -1.97 -5.67
C MET A 184 5.91 -0.56 -5.88
N VAL A 185 4.72 -0.46 -6.45
CA VAL A 185 3.98 0.80 -6.57
C VAL A 185 2.69 0.67 -5.77
N HIS A 186 2.47 1.59 -4.83
CA HIS A 186 1.16 1.83 -4.25
C HIS A 186 0.45 2.87 -5.12
N LEU A 187 -0.53 2.40 -5.91
CA LEU A 187 -1.35 3.27 -6.74
C LEU A 187 -2.48 3.82 -5.87
N GLN A 188 -2.26 5.02 -5.33
CA GLN A 188 -3.17 5.74 -4.46
C GLN A 188 -3.62 7.06 -5.10
N GLY A 189 -4.95 7.19 -5.29
CA GLY A 189 -5.58 8.45 -5.69
C GLY A 189 -5.86 9.36 -4.49
N LEU A 190 -5.82 10.68 -4.67
CA LEU A 190 -6.12 11.64 -3.58
C LEU A 190 -7.62 11.77 -3.31
N ASN A 191 -8.45 11.43 -4.29
CA ASN A 191 -9.89 11.60 -4.21
C ASN A 191 -10.62 10.62 -5.14
N LYS A 192 -11.96 10.59 -4.99
CA LYS A 192 -12.87 9.81 -5.83
C LYS A 192 -12.73 10.10 -7.32
N GLY A 193 -12.54 11.37 -7.69
CA GLY A 193 -12.50 11.82 -9.09
C GLY A 193 -11.36 11.18 -9.88
N GLU A 194 -10.18 11.00 -9.27
CA GLU A 194 -9.05 10.34 -9.92
C GLU A 194 -9.36 8.88 -10.29
N TRP A 195 -9.99 8.15 -9.37
CA TRP A 195 -10.41 6.77 -9.63
C TRP A 195 -11.53 6.68 -10.67
N GLN A 196 -12.47 7.63 -10.66
CA GLN A 196 -13.52 7.71 -11.68
C GLN A 196 -12.95 7.99 -13.07
N ASN A 197 -11.98 8.91 -13.19
CA ASN A 197 -11.32 9.21 -14.47
C ASN A 197 -10.55 8.00 -15.01
N LEU A 198 -9.84 7.27 -14.14
CA LEU A 198 -9.17 6.02 -14.52
C LEU A 198 -10.17 4.96 -15.00
N LEU A 199 -11.28 4.79 -14.29
CA LEU A 199 -12.30 3.78 -14.60
C LEU A 199 -13.09 4.09 -15.88
N ALA A 200 -13.48 5.34 -16.08
CA ALA A 200 -14.39 5.75 -17.16
C ALA A 200 -13.64 6.05 -18.47
N HIS A 201 -12.47 6.68 -18.38
CA HIS A 201 -11.80 7.27 -19.55
C HIS A 201 -10.35 6.80 -19.70
N GLY A 202 -9.77 6.16 -18.69
CA GLY A 202 -8.33 5.89 -18.69
C GLY A 202 -7.52 7.19 -18.77
N THR A 203 -7.98 8.25 -18.11
CA THR A 203 -7.32 9.57 -18.10
C THR A 203 -6.98 10.02 -16.68
N GLY A 204 -6.34 11.19 -16.56
CA GLY A 204 -5.95 11.78 -15.28
C GLY A 204 -4.64 11.23 -14.73
N PHE A 205 -4.29 11.67 -13.52
CA PHE A 205 -2.98 11.43 -12.92
C PHE A 205 -2.62 9.94 -12.80
N LEU A 206 -3.53 9.12 -12.27
CA LEU A 206 -3.26 7.68 -12.08
C LEU A 206 -2.98 6.98 -13.42
N SER A 207 -3.76 7.30 -14.46
CA SER A 207 -3.52 6.74 -15.80
C SER A 207 -2.16 7.17 -16.36
N SER A 208 -1.81 8.45 -16.25
CA SER A 208 -0.52 8.97 -16.71
C SER A 208 0.67 8.31 -15.99
N VAL A 209 0.57 8.09 -14.67
CA VAL A 209 1.60 7.36 -13.91
C VAL A 209 1.73 5.92 -14.40
N LEU A 210 0.62 5.20 -14.60
CA LEU A 210 0.65 3.82 -15.09
C LEU A 210 1.28 3.71 -16.49
N ARG A 211 0.98 4.66 -17.38
CA ARG A 211 1.58 4.73 -18.72
C ARG A 211 3.07 5.05 -18.66
N GLU A 212 3.49 5.91 -17.75
CA GLU A 212 4.90 6.23 -17.56
C GLU A 212 5.68 5.02 -17.03
N LEU A 213 5.15 4.33 -16.02
CA LEU A 213 5.71 3.08 -15.50
C LEU A 213 5.85 2.04 -16.61
N LYS A 214 4.81 1.86 -17.44
CA LYS A 214 4.84 0.99 -18.62
C LYS A 214 5.91 1.40 -19.62
N ARG A 215 5.97 2.68 -19.98
CA ARG A 215 6.93 3.25 -20.94
C ARG A 215 8.37 3.01 -20.50
N LYS A 216 8.64 3.13 -19.19
CA LYS A 216 9.94 2.89 -18.59
C LYS A 216 10.20 1.40 -18.25
N GLY A 217 9.30 0.49 -18.64
CA GLY A 217 9.50 -0.95 -18.53
C GLY A 217 9.35 -1.52 -17.11
N TYR A 218 8.62 -0.86 -16.22
CA TYR A 218 8.36 -1.37 -14.87
C TYR A 218 7.64 -2.73 -14.89
N GLN A 219 8.15 -3.72 -14.16
CA GLN A 219 7.58 -5.07 -14.10
C GLN A 219 7.09 -5.50 -12.71
N GLY A 220 7.34 -4.67 -11.69
CA GLY A 220 7.00 -4.98 -10.30
C GLY A 220 5.49 -4.96 -10.02
N PRO A 221 5.07 -5.40 -8.82
CA PRO A 221 3.68 -5.35 -8.39
C PRO A 221 3.15 -3.91 -8.27
N ILE A 222 1.87 -3.73 -8.66
CA ILE A 222 1.08 -2.53 -8.37
C ILE A 222 0.00 -2.90 -7.36
N VAL A 223 -0.05 -2.21 -6.22
CA VAL A 223 -1.06 -2.42 -5.17
C VAL A 223 -2.03 -1.25 -5.17
N LEU A 224 -3.33 -1.54 -5.15
CA LEU A 224 -4.37 -0.50 -5.17
C LEU A 224 -4.73 -0.04 -3.76
N GLU A 225 -4.65 1.27 -3.55
CA GLU A 225 -4.93 1.94 -2.30
C GLU A 225 -6.01 3.02 -2.47
N PHE A 226 -7.14 2.87 -1.80
CA PHE A 226 -8.21 3.87 -1.91
C PHE A 226 -9.14 3.82 -0.71
N ASN A 227 -9.90 4.91 -0.55
CA ASN A 227 -10.98 4.93 0.41
C ASN A 227 -12.22 4.23 -0.18
N PRO A 228 -12.69 3.11 0.40
CA PRO A 228 -13.83 2.36 -0.15
C PRO A 228 -15.13 3.16 -0.20
N PHE A 229 -15.29 4.16 0.69
CA PHE A 229 -16.48 5.01 0.72
C PHE A 229 -16.64 5.88 -0.54
N TRP A 230 -15.59 6.06 -1.34
CA TRP A 230 -15.66 6.80 -2.60
C TRP A 230 -16.59 6.14 -3.63
N PHE A 231 -16.80 4.82 -3.56
CA PHE A 231 -17.61 4.08 -4.53
C PHE A 231 -19.08 3.90 -4.10
N GLY A 232 -19.48 4.52 -2.99
CA GLY A 232 -20.87 4.55 -2.53
C GLY A 232 -21.40 3.23 -1.98
N PRO A 233 -22.70 3.16 -1.62
CA PRO A 233 -23.29 2.02 -0.90
C PRO A 233 -23.19 0.69 -1.66
N GLY A 234 -23.28 0.72 -2.99
CA GLY A 234 -23.18 -0.48 -3.82
C GLY A 234 -21.85 -1.22 -3.65
N TYR A 235 -20.75 -0.48 -3.44
CA TYR A 235 -19.44 -1.07 -3.12
C TYR A 235 -19.44 -1.78 -1.77
N LEU A 236 -20.11 -1.19 -0.76
CA LEU A 236 -20.16 -1.76 0.58
C LEU A 236 -20.95 -3.08 0.60
N ILE A 237 -22.01 -3.18 -0.21
CA ILE A 237 -22.86 -4.38 -0.33
C ILE A 237 -22.18 -5.45 -1.18
N ASN A 238 -21.64 -5.08 -2.35
CA ASN A 238 -21.00 -6.00 -3.28
C ASN A 238 -19.77 -5.32 -3.94
N PRO A 239 -18.58 -5.43 -3.35
CA PRO A 239 -17.38 -4.75 -3.85
C PRO A 239 -16.81 -5.42 -5.10
N VAL A 240 -17.12 -6.69 -5.38
CA VAL A 240 -16.46 -7.49 -6.43
C VAL A 240 -16.53 -6.85 -7.83
N PRO A 241 -17.68 -6.36 -8.33
CA PRO A 241 -17.74 -5.74 -9.66
C PRO A 241 -16.87 -4.48 -9.77
N THR A 242 -16.90 -3.61 -8.77
CA THR A 242 -16.09 -2.38 -8.74
C THR A 242 -14.60 -2.70 -8.66
N LEU A 243 -14.23 -3.63 -7.77
CA LEU A 243 -12.87 -4.11 -7.61
C LEU A 243 -12.31 -4.73 -8.90
N ARG A 244 -13.11 -5.54 -9.58
CA ARG A 244 -12.74 -6.12 -10.88
C ARG A 244 -12.47 -5.04 -11.92
N ARG A 245 -13.36 -4.06 -12.04
CA ARG A 245 -13.19 -2.92 -12.97
C ARG A 245 -11.94 -2.10 -12.66
N LEU A 246 -11.63 -1.87 -11.37
CA LEU A 246 -10.43 -1.17 -10.95
C LEU A 246 -9.16 -1.92 -11.37
N ARG A 247 -9.11 -3.23 -11.09
CA ARG A 247 -8.01 -4.10 -11.51
C ARG A 247 -7.84 -4.08 -13.04
N GLU A 248 -8.93 -4.25 -13.78
CA GLU A 248 -8.92 -4.26 -15.26
C GLU A 248 -8.45 -2.92 -15.82
N ALA A 249 -8.89 -1.79 -15.25
CA ALA A 249 -8.44 -0.47 -15.66
C ALA A 249 -6.93 -0.31 -15.46
N VAL A 250 -6.39 -0.75 -14.33
CA VAL A 250 -4.96 -0.71 -14.04
C VAL A 250 -4.17 -1.59 -15.00
N GLN A 251 -4.65 -2.81 -15.27
CA GLN A 251 -4.03 -3.71 -16.23
C GLN A 251 -4.03 -3.15 -17.65
N ARG A 252 -5.12 -2.50 -18.07
CA ARG A 252 -5.22 -1.84 -19.37
C ARG A 252 -4.18 -0.73 -19.53
N GLU A 253 -4.06 0.17 -18.55
CA GLU A 253 -3.13 1.32 -18.65
C GLU A 253 -1.66 0.92 -18.46
N ALA A 254 -1.36 0.06 -17.48
CA ALA A 254 0.01 -0.36 -17.20
C ALA A 254 0.53 -1.48 -18.12
N GLY A 255 -0.36 -2.10 -18.91
CA GLY A 255 -0.02 -3.19 -19.80
C GLY A 255 0.04 -4.54 -19.09
N ARG A 256 -1.09 -5.25 -19.12
CA ARG A 256 -1.12 -6.71 -19.25
C ARG A 256 -2.01 -7.05 -20.44
N LEU A 257 -1.43 -7.73 -21.43
CA LEU A 257 -2.14 -8.40 -22.51
C LEU A 257 -3.27 -9.24 -21.90
N VAL A 258 -4.50 -8.95 -22.30
CA VAL A 258 -5.48 -10.02 -22.46
C VAL A 258 -5.00 -10.78 -23.69
N ALA A 259 -4.53 -12.01 -23.46
CA ALA A 259 -4.77 -13.08 -24.43
C ALA A 259 -6.14 -13.66 -24.06
#